data_AF-A0A2X2C5Y9-F1
#
_entry.id   AF-A0A2X2C5Y9-F1
#
_cell.length_a   1.000
_cell.length_b   1.000
_cell.length_c   1.000
_cell.angle_alpha   90.00
_cell.angle_beta   90.00
_cell.angle_gamma   90.00
#
_symmetry.space_group_name_H-M   'P 1'
#
loop_
_entity.id
_entity.type
_entity.pdbx_description
1 polymer ?
#
loop_
_entity_poly.entity_id
_entity_poly.type
_entity_poly.pdbx_seq_one_letter_code
_entity_poly.pdbx_strand_id
1 'polypeptide(L)' 'MQPAHEGTGIIAGGAMRAVLEVAGVRNVLAKTYGSTNPINVVRATLDALDSMKSPEMVAAKRGKSVEEILG' A
#
# COMPACT_ATOMS: atom_id res chain seq x y z
N MET A 1 -0.68 5.98 -2.20
CA MET A 1 0.30 4.93 -2.54
C MET A 1 -0.24 4.18 -3.74
N GLN A 2 0.61 3.79 -4.68
CA GLN A 2 0.19 3.12 -5.91
C GLN A 2 1.12 1.93 -6.17
N PRO A 3 0.57 0.76 -6.55
CA PRO A 3 1.38 -0.37 -7.01
C PRO A 3 2.27 0.03 -8.19
N ALA A 4 3.47 -0.52 -8.24
CA ALA A 4 4.44 -0.25 -9.31
C ALA A 4 4.86 -1.55 -9.99
N HIS A 5 5.33 -1.45 -11.23
CA HIS A 5 5.88 -2.59 -11.96
C HIS A 5 7.15 -3.12 -11.28
N GLU A 6 7.46 -4.38 -11.56
CA GLU A 6 8.69 -5.02 -11.07
C GLU A 6 9.94 -4.24 -11.52
N GLY A 7 10.92 -4.14 -10.62
CA GLY A 7 12.15 -3.37 -10.85
C GLY A 7 12.05 -1.87 -10.53
N THR A 8 10.87 -1.36 -10.20
CA THR A 8 10.71 0.07 -9.81
C THR A 8 11.34 0.36 -8.45
N GLY A 9 11.31 -0.60 -7.52
CA GLY A 9 11.76 -0.38 -6.14
C GLY A 9 10.79 0.49 -5.32
N ILE A 10 11.26 0.98 -4.18
CA ILE A 10 10.47 1.80 -3.25
C ILE A 10 10.75 3.29 -3.51
N ILE A 11 9.85 3.96 -4.23
CA ILE A 11 9.89 5.41 -4.46
C ILE A 11 8.98 6.08 -3.43
N ALA A 12 9.56 6.47 -2.29
CA ALA A 12 8.84 7.08 -1.17
C ALA A 12 9.74 8.04 -0.37
N GLY A 13 9.12 8.93 0.43
CA GLY A 13 9.83 9.76 1.41
C GLY A 13 10.38 8.93 2.58
N GLY A 14 11.41 9.42 3.29
CA GLY A 14 12.20 8.62 4.23
C GLY A 14 11.40 7.85 5.30
N ALA A 15 10.48 8.52 6.00
CA ALA A 15 9.66 7.87 7.04
C ALA A 15 8.78 6.75 6.48
N MET A 16 8.17 6.97 5.31
CA MET A 16 7.30 6.00 4.65
C MET A 16 8.12 4.86 4.02
N ARG A 17 9.30 5.16 3.44
CA ARG A 17 10.21 4.16 2.88
C ARG A 17 10.64 3.15 3.95
N ALA A 18 11.06 3.62 5.14
CA ALA A 18 11.50 2.75 6.23
C ALA A 18 10.39 1.76 6.64
N VAL A 19 9.14 2.21 6.72
CA VAL A 19 7.98 1.35 7.03
C VAL A 19 7.73 0.33 5.92
N LEU A 20 7.70 0.78 4.66
CA LEU A 20 7.41 -0.08 3.50
C LEU A 20 8.46 -1.17 3.30
N GLU A 21 9.74 -0.84 3.55
CA GLU A 21 10.86 -1.76 3.43
C GLU A 21 10.76 -2.92 4.43
N VAL A 22 10.51 -2.62 5.71
CA VAL A 22 10.35 -3.66 6.74
C VAL A 22 9.01 -4.41 6.63
N ALA A 23 7.99 -3.80 6.05
CA ALA A 23 6.73 -4.45 5.74
C ALA A 23 6.83 -5.44 4.55
N GLY A 24 7.98 -5.48 3.85
CA GLY A 24 8.22 -6.39 2.75
C GLY A 24 7.72 -5.90 1.38
N VAL A 25 7.32 -4.63 1.26
CA VAL A 25 6.90 -4.04 -0.01
C VAL A 25 8.11 -3.75 -0.87
N ARG A 26 8.20 -4.35 -2.05
CA ARG A 26 9.35 -4.20 -2.95
C ARG A 26 9.20 -3.10 -4.00
N ASN A 27 8.01 -2.96 -4.56
CA ASN A 27 7.75 -2.05 -5.68
C ASN A 27 6.53 -1.18 -5.38
N VAL A 28 6.73 0.12 -5.19
CA VAL A 28 5.66 1.05 -4.84
C VAL A 28 6.03 2.50 -5.16
N LEU A 29 5.05 3.25 -5.68
CA LEU A 29 5.11 4.70 -5.81
C LEU A 29 4.33 5.34 -4.67
N ALA A 30 4.98 6.19 -3.90
CA ALA A 30 4.36 6.85 -2.77
C ALA A 30 4.79 8.31 -2.65
N LYS A 31 3.82 9.16 -2.32
CA LYS A 31 4.02 10.59 -2.10
C LYS A 31 3.21 11.04 -0.89
N THR A 32 3.87 11.77 0.00
CA THR A 32 3.20 12.51 1.08
C THR A 32 2.79 13.88 0.56
N TYR A 33 1.53 14.25 0.81
CA TYR A 33 1.01 15.60 0.59
C TYR A 33 0.64 16.23 1.93
N GLY A 34 0.72 17.55 2.04
CA GLY A 34 0.47 18.27 3.30
C GLY A 34 1.63 18.14 4.29
N SER A 35 1.31 17.89 5.56
CA SER A 35 2.31 17.80 6.64
C SER A 35 3.28 16.64 6.41
N THR A 36 4.57 16.92 6.59
CA THR A 36 5.67 15.95 6.48
C THR A 36 6.22 15.52 7.84
N ASN A 37 5.47 15.73 8.93
CA ASN A 37 5.87 15.28 10.26
C ASN A 37 6.08 13.75 10.26
N PRO A 38 7.28 13.25 10.63
CA PRO A 38 7.61 11.83 10.50
C PRO A 38 6.65 10.89 11.24
N ILE A 39 6.21 11.24 12.45
CA ILE A 39 5.31 10.42 13.26
C ILE A 39 3.96 10.27 12.57
N ASN A 40 3.42 11.38 12.06
CA ASN A 40 2.13 11.37 11.36
C ASN A 40 2.22 10.65 10.01
N VAL A 41 3.35 10.78 9.31
CA VAL A 41 3.58 10.04 8.06
C VAL A 41 3.64 8.53 8.31
N VAL A 42 4.29 8.09 9.38
CA VAL A 42 4.30 6.66 9.76
C VAL A 42 2.88 6.18 10.05
N ARG A 43 2.11 6.90 10.88
CA ARG A 43 0.72 6.55 11.19
C ARG A 43 -0.14 6.47 9.93
N ALA A 44 -0.08 7.49 9.08
CA ALA A 44 -0.81 7.49 7.81
C ALA A 44 -0.39 6.36 6.86
N THR A 45 0.88 5.94 6.90
CA THR A 45 1.38 4.80 6.11
C THR A 45 0.76 3.50 6.61
N LEU A 46 0.71 3.30 7.93
CA LEU A 46 0.11 2.12 8.56
C LEU A 46 -1.41 2.06 8.30
N ASP A 47 -2.11 3.18 8.49
CA ASP A 47 -3.56 3.26 8.24
C ASP A 47 -3.90 2.90 6.79
N ALA A 48 -3.09 3.36 5.83
CA ALA A 48 -3.30 3.07 4.43
C ALA A 48 -3.00 1.60 4.07
N LEU A 49 -2.05 0.94 4.74
CA LEU A 49 -1.82 -0.50 4.60
C LEU A 49 -2.97 -1.33 5.19
N ASP A 50 -3.46 -0.95 6.38
CA ASP A 50 -4.58 -1.62 7.05
C ASP A 50 -5.89 -1.53 6.24
N SER A 51 -6.11 -0.40 5.57
CA SER A 51 -7.28 -0.20 4.71
C SER A 51 -7.26 -1.00 3.39
N MET A 52 -6.12 -1.60 3.03
CA MET A 52 -5.94 -2.32 1.78
C MET A 52 -6.76 -3.62 1.78
N LYS A 53 -7.43 -3.91 0.66
CA LYS A 53 -8.30 -5.09 0.54
C LYS A 53 -7.73 -6.02 -0.50
N SER A 54 -7.60 -7.30 -0.16
CA SER A 54 -7.22 -8.31 -1.12
C SER A 54 -8.41 -8.70 -2.01
N PRO A 55 -8.18 -9.18 -3.24
CA PRO A 55 -9.23 -9.69 -4.12
C PRO A 55 -10.11 -10.75 -3.44
N GLU A 56 -9.52 -11.62 -2.62
CA GLU A 56 -10.22 -12.68 -1.88
C GLU A 56 -11.20 -12.11 -0.85
N MET A 57 -10.78 -11.09 -0.10
CA MET A 57 -11.66 -10.39 0.85
C MET A 57 -12.84 -9.74 0.14
N VAL A 58 -12.59 -9.14 -1.03
CA VAL A 58 -13.64 -8.50 -1.83
C VAL A 58 -14.59 -9.54 -2.42
N ALA A 59 -14.06 -10.65 -2.94
CA ALA A 59 -14.83 -11.77 -3.47
C ALA A 59 -15.76 -12.37 -2.40
N ALA A 60 -15.23 -12.68 -1.23
CA ALA A 60 -15.99 -13.20 -0.09
C ALA A 60 -17.10 -12.22 0.35
N LYS A 61 -16.78 -10.92 0.44
CA LYS A 61 -17.76 -9.89 0.80
C LYS A 61 -18.89 -9.75 -0.23
N ARG A 62 -18.59 -9.99 -1.51
CA ARG A 62 -19.55 -9.84 -2.63
C ARG A 62 -20.24 -11.15 -3.01
N GLY A 63 -19.87 -12.28 -2.41
CA GLY A 63 -20.40 -13.60 -2.77
C GLY A 63 -20.04 -14.05 -4.18
N LYS A 64 -18.86 -13.64 -4.68
CA LYS A 64 -18.35 -13.96 -6.02
C LYS A 64 -17.09 -14.80 -5.93
N SER A 65 -16.70 -15.44 -7.04
CA SER A 65 -15.36 -16.04 -7.15
C SER A 65 -14.28 -14.95 -7.30
N VAL A 66 -13.03 -15.31 -7.02
CA VAL A 66 -11.88 -14.40 -7.19
C VAL A 66 -11.67 -14.07 -8.67
N GLU A 67 -11.90 -15.03 -9.56
CA GLU A 67 -11.82 -14.87 -11.01
C GLU A 67 -12.82 -13.82 -11.51
N GLU A 68 -14.04 -13.78 -10.97
CA GLU A 68 -15.04 -12.75 -11.31
C GLU A 68 -14.67 -11.35 -10.81
N ILE A 69 -13.78 -11.25 -9.80
CA ILE A 69 -13.29 -9.98 -9.28
C ILE A 69 -12.07 -9.48 -10.08
N LEU A 70 -11.25 -10.41 -10.58
CA LEU A 70 -10.04 -10.12 -11.36
C LEU A 70 -10.28 -10.09 -12.88
N GLY A 71 -11.48 -10.48 -13.31
CA GLY A 71 -11.89 -10.75 -14.69
C GLY A 71 -11.37 -9.80 -15.76
#